data_AF-A0A170W0C0-F1
#
_entry.id   AF-A0A170W0C0-F1
#
_cell.length_a   1.000
_cell.length_b   1.000
_cell.length_c   1.000
_cell.angle_alpha   90.00
_cell.angle_beta   90.00
_cell.angle_gamma   90.00
#
_symmetry.space_group_name_H-M   'P 1'
#
loop_
_entity.id
_entity.type
_entity.pdbx_description
1 polymer ?
#
loop_
_entity_poly.entity_id
_entity_poly.type
_entity_poly.pdbx_seq_one_letter_code
_entity_poly.pdbx_strand_id
1 'polypeptide(L)'
;MDCSFEPQTRPDTFILACGDGNSRLSSLRWSQWDGEAAVARGVNSVNDCKPYCAAGTFRSYPVIVRLDRPEPWKKRPRTQHFTRLSLVFPAARPDGYQRTVTYPLWG
;
A
#
# COMPACT_ATOMS: atom_id res chain seq x y z
N MET A 1 -5.75 6.80 -2.28
CA MET A 1 -5.21 7.95 -1.54
C MET A 1 -3.70 7.80 -1.53
N ASP A 2 -3.01 8.61 -2.31
CA ASP A 2 -1.62 8.94 -1.99
C ASP A 2 -1.64 10.01 -0.88
N CYS A 3 -0.46 10.37 -0.40
CA CYS A 3 -0.25 11.40 0.62
C CYS A 3 -0.82 12.78 0.31
N SER A 4 -1.35 12.98 -0.90
CA SER A 4 -1.88 14.24 -1.39
C SER A 4 -3.40 14.35 -1.21
N PHE A 5 -4.06 13.36 -0.58
CA PHE A 5 -5.52 13.28 -0.46
C PHE A 5 -6.25 13.29 -1.81
N GLU A 6 -5.56 12.93 -2.89
CA GLU A 6 -6.17 12.89 -4.21
C GLU A 6 -6.77 11.50 -4.49
N PRO A 7 -8.02 11.43 -4.97
CA PRO A 7 -8.64 10.19 -5.38
C PRO A 7 -7.98 9.69 -6.67
N GLN A 8 -6.98 8.83 -6.52
CA GLN A 8 -6.30 8.19 -7.63
C GLN A 8 -7.05 6.93 -8.12
N THR A 9 -7.32 6.88 -9.43
CA THR A 9 -7.83 5.67 -10.10
C THR A 9 -6.64 4.93 -10.71
N ARG A 10 -6.31 3.75 -10.19
CA ARG A 10 -5.15 2.93 -10.62
C ARG A 10 -3.80 3.65 -10.55
N PRO A 11 -3.37 4.14 -9.38
CA PRO A 11 -2.04 4.75 -9.27
C PRO A 11 -0.93 3.71 -9.48
N ASP A 12 0.05 4.06 -10.29
CA ASP A 12 1.29 3.30 -10.53
C ASP A 12 2.28 3.39 -9.35
N THR A 13 2.08 4.35 -8.45
CA THR A 13 2.87 4.56 -7.22
C THR A 13 1.96 4.78 -6.02
N PHE A 14 2.19 4.09 -4.90
CA PHE A 14 1.41 4.29 -3.67
C PHE A 14 2.34 4.50 -2.46
N ILE A 15 2.30 5.68 -1.86
CA ILE A 15 2.99 5.92 -0.61
C ILE A 15 2.08 5.43 0.51
N LEU A 16 2.37 4.24 1.05
CA LEU A 16 1.59 3.60 2.12
C LEU A 16 1.64 4.36 3.43
N ALA A 17 2.80 4.93 3.72
CA ALA A 17 3.12 5.52 4.98
C ALA A 17 3.12 7.03 4.82
N CYS A 18 1.93 7.64 4.94
CA CYS A 18 1.83 9.07 5.06
C CYS A 18 2.13 9.49 6.50
N GLY A 19 3.42 9.58 6.81
CA GLY A 19 3.92 9.94 8.13
C GLY A 19 5.41 9.72 8.25
N ASP A 20 5.87 8.48 8.19
CA ASP A 20 7.25 8.08 8.50
C ASP A 20 8.10 7.70 7.28
N GLY A 21 7.51 7.59 6.08
CA GLY A 21 8.24 7.29 4.83
C GLY A 21 8.97 5.94 4.82
N ASN A 22 8.68 5.08 5.80
CA ASN A 22 9.44 3.87 6.09
C ASN A 22 9.07 2.69 5.18
N SER A 23 7.97 2.80 4.44
CA SER A 23 7.51 1.82 3.46
C SER A 23 6.92 2.51 2.23
N ARG A 24 7.54 2.25 1.07
CA ARG A 24 7.11 2.79 -0.23
C ARG A 24 6.72 1.65 -1.15
N LEU A 25 5.48 1.67 -1.68
CA LEU A 25 5.11 0.83 -2.81
C LEU A 25 5.46 1.50 -4.12
N SER A 26 6.09 0.74 -5.00
CA SER A 26 6.43 1.16 -6.35
C SER A 26 6.19 0.03 -7.33
N SER A 27 6.20 0.37 -8.61
CA SER A 27 6.03 -0.59 -9.72
C SER A 27 4.72 -1.37 -9.63
N LEU A 28 3.63 -0.72 -9.20
CA LEU A 28 2.33 -1.36 -9.05
C LEU A 28 1.73 -1.68 -10.42
N ARG A 29 1.62 -2.97 -10.73
CA ARG A 29 0.96 -3.49 -11.93
C ARG A 29 -0.36 -4.13 -11.51
N TRP A 30 -1.45 -3.43 -11.77
CA TRP A 30 -2.81 -3.87 -11.47
C TRP A 30 -3.22 -5.00 -12.42
N SER A 31 -3.59 -6.15 -11.85
CA SER A 31 -4.17 -7.27 -12.59
C SER A 31 -5.70 -7.32 -12.47
N GLN A 32 -6.24 -6.74 -11.41
CA GLN A 32 -7.68 -6.64 -11.15
C GLN A 32 -7.99 -5.26 -10.59
N TRP A 33 -9.08 -4.66 -11.06
CA TRP A 33 -9.61 -3.41 -10.53
C TRP A 33 -11.09 -3.32 -10.87
N ASP A 34 -11.95 -3.67 -9.92
CA ASP A 34 -13.40 -3.60 -10.01
C ASP A 34 -13.99 -2.88 -8.80
N GLY A 35 -15.32 -2.89 -8.65
CA GLY A 35 -16.00 -2.21 -7.54
C GLY A 35 -15.85 -2.89 -6.17
N GLU A 36 -15.36 -4.13 -6.13
CA GLU A 36 -15.21 -4.91 -4.89
C GLU A 36 -13.77 -4.95 -4.39
N ALA A 37 -12.81 -5.09 -5.33
CA ALA A 37 -11.40 -5.16 -5.01
C ALA A 37 -10.50 -4.65 -6.14
N ALA A 38 -9.29 -4.27 -5.76
CA ALA A 38 -8.19 -4.08 -6.70
C ALA A 38 -6.96 -4.85 -6.25
N VAL A 39 -6.30 -5.53 -7.19
CA VAL A 39 -5.12 -6.35 -6.94
C VAL A 39 -3.98 -5.92 -7.85
N ALA A 40 -2.82 -5.65 -7.27
CA ALA A 40 -1.60 -5.33 -7.98
C ALA A 40 -0.42 -6.19 -7.51
N ARG A 41 0.54 -6.39 -8.40
CA ARG A 41 1.89 -6.82 -8.02
C ARG A 41 2.79 -5.59 -8.00
N GLY A 42 3.67 -5.50 -7.02
CA GLY A 42 4.65 -4.41 -6.96
C GLY A 42 5.79 -4.72 -6.03
N VAL A 43 6.48 -3.66 -5.62
CA VAL A 43 7.66 -3.73 -4.76
C VAL A 43 7.45 -2.82 -3.57
N ASN A 44 7.57 -3.37 -2.37
CA ASN A 44 7.61 -2.63 -1.12
C ASN A 44 9.07 -2.41 -0.71
N SER A 45 9.51 -1.15 -0.71
CA SER A 45 10.83 -0.76 -0.21
C SER A 45 10.70 -0.33 1.25
N VAL A 46 11.37 -1.06 2.13
CA VAL A 46 11.34 -0.86 3.59
C VAL A 46 12.73 -0.50 4.08
N ASN A 47 12.85 0.54 4.90
CA ASN A 47 14.12 0.90 5.53
C ASN A 47 14.33 0.02 6.77
N ASP A 48 15.53 -0.56 6.92
CA ASP A 48 15.87 -1.38 8.08
C ASP A 48 16.16 -0.56 9.36
N CYS A 49 16.26 0.78 9.26
CA CYS A 49 16.39 1.73 10.36
C CYS A 49 17.49 1.38 11.38
N LYS A 50 18.58 0.74 10.95
CA LYS A 50 19.73 0.42 11.82
C LYS A 50 20.94 1.27 11.46
N PRO A 51 21.58 1.98 12.42
CA PRO A 51 21.19 2.16 13.82
C PRO A 51 20.08 3.20 14.04
N TYR A 52 19.79 4.05 13.04
CA TYR A 52 18.66 4.99 13.01
C TYR A 52 18.18 5.16 11.57
N CYS A 53 16.92 5.59 11.37
CA CYS A 53 16.28 5.59 10.05
C CYS A 53 16.98 6.42 8.97
N ALA A 54 17.67 7.51 9.32
CA ALA A 54 18.42 8.31 8.35
C ALA A 54 19.72 7.63 7.86
N ALA A 55 20.25 6.64 8.58
CA ALA A 55 21.43 5.85 8.18
C ALA A 55 21.10 4.42 7.75
N GLY A 56 19.83 4.01 7.83
CA GLY A 56 19.40 2.67 7.46
C GLY A 56 19.39 2.44 5.94
N THR A 57 19.28 1.17 5.54
CA THR A 57 19.26 0.75 4.15
C THR A 57 17.85 0.37 3.71
N PHE A 58 17.43 0.89 2.56
CA PHE A 58 16.19 0.44 1.93
C PHE A 58 16.37 -0.92 1.28
N ARG A 59 15.52 -1.87 1.66
CA ARG A 59 15.43 -3.19 1.04
C ARG A 59 14.10 -3.33 0.31
N SER A 60 14.17 -3.82 -0.91
CA SER A 60 13.01 -4.01 -1.77
C SER A 60 12.51 -5.44 -1.70
N TYR A 61 11.21 -5.60 -1.44
CA TYR A 61 10.54 -6.89 -1.37
C TYR A 61 9.39 -6.94 -2.37
N PRO A 62 9.28 -8.00 -3.19
CA PRO A 62 8.11 -8.18 -4.03
C PRO A 62 6.88 -8.34 -3.16
N VAL A 63 5.77 -7.70 -3.52
CA VAL A 63 4.50 -7.80 -2.79
C VAL A 63 3.33 -7.92 -3.75
N ILE A 64 2.29 -8.59 -3.29
CA ILE A 64 0.95 -8.50 -3.87
C ILE A 64 0.15 -7.54 -2.99
N VAL A 65 -0.33 -6.47 -3.62
CA VAL A 65 -1.16 -5.45 -2.99
C VAL A 65 -2.61 -5.78 -3.30
N ARG A 66 -3.45 -5.81 -2.26
CA ARG A 66 -4.90 -5.93 -2.38
C ARG A 66 -5.56 -4.75 -1.69
N LEU A 67 -6.40 -4.05 -2.42
CA LEU A 67 -7.33 -3.06 -1.91
C LEU A 67 -8.72 -3.70 -1.89
N ASP A 68 -9.44 -3.58 -0.78
CA ASP A 68 -10.83 -4.04 -0.66
C ASP A 68 -11.58 -3.23 0.41
N ARG A 69 -12.78 -3.71 0.80
CA ARG A 69 -13.75 -2.99 1.64
C ARG A 69 -14.16 -1.66 0.97
N PRO A 70 -14.91 -1.71 -0.15
CA PRO A 70 -15.42 -0.51 -0.78
C PRO A 70 -16.46 0.14 0.13
N GLU A 71 -16.22 1.36 0.57
CA GLU A 71 -17.17 2.15 1.35
C GLU A 71 -17.60 3.41 0.56
N PRO A 72 -18.86 3.85 0.69
CA PRO A 72 -19.30 5.11 0.12
C PRO A 72 -18.49 6.27 0.68
N TRP A 73 -17.97 7.12 -0.18
CA TRP A 73 -17.27 8.30 0.28
C TRP A 73 -18.27 9.31 0.87
N LYS A 74 -18.09 9.71 2.14
CA LYS A 74 -19.03 10.60 2.85
C LYS A 74 -19.34 11.91 2.11
N LYS A 75 -18.34 12.48 1.40
CA LYS A 75 -18.50 13.72 0.62
C LYS A 75 -19.09 13.51 -0.79
N ARG A 76 -19.05 12.27 -1.30
CA ARG A 76 -19.48 11.88 -2.67
C ARG A 76 -20.10 10.48 -2.60
N PRO A 77 -21.38 10.33 -2.19
CA PRO A 77 -21.99 9.01 -1.96
C PRO A 77 -22.03 8.10 -3.20
N ARG A 78 -21.95 8.70 -4.40
CA ARG A 78 -21.90 7.98 -5.69
C ARG A 78 -20.50 7.45 -6.03
N THR A 79 -19.50 7.68 -5.18
CA THR A 79 -18.13 7.24 -5.38
C THR A 79 -17.74 6.31 -4.23
N GLN A 80 -17.33 5.10 -4.56
CA GLN A 80 -16.76 4.15 -3.61
C GLN A 80 -15.25 4.35 -3.52
N HIS A 81 -14.70 4.11 -2.33
CA HIS A 81 -13.26 4.05 -2.11
C HIS A 81 -12.94 2.82 -1.26
N PHE A 82 -11.79 2.21 -1.50
CA PHE A 82 -11.33 1.09 -0.69
C PHE A 82 -10.80 1.61 0.65
N THR A 83 -11.29 1.04 1.76
CA THR A 83 -10.88 1.40 3.13
C THR A 83 -9.87 0.42 3.72
N ARG A 84 -9.43 -0.59 2.96
CA ARG A 84 -8.45 -1.56 3.45
C ARG A 84 -7.41 -1.88 2.40
N LEU A 85 -6.15 -1.90 2.85
CA LEU A 85 -5.00 -2.31 2.07
C LEU A 85 -4.32 -3.51 2.73
N SER A 86 -4.05 -4.55 1.96
CA SER A 86 -3.26 -5.71 2.38
C SER A 86 -2.04 -5.87 1.49
N LEU A 87 -0.88 -6.05 2.12
CA LEU A 87 0.38 -6.44 1.50
C LEU A 87 0.63 -7.91 1.78
N VAL A 88 0.80 -8.70 0.74
CA VAL A 88 1.23 -10.09 0.85
C VAL A 88 2.65 -10.18 0.32
N PHE A 89 3.58 -10.69 1.15
CA PHE A 89 4.94 -11.00 0.75
C PHE A 89 4.99 -12.46 0.26
N PRO A 90 5.01 -12.73 -1.06
CA PRO A 90 5.02 -14.09 -1.58
C PRO A 90 6.35 -14.83 -1.34
N ALA A 91 7.42 -14.08 -1.07
CA ALA A 91 8.78 -14.58 -0.91
C ALA A 91 9.46 -13.94 0.32
N ALA A 92 10.64 -13.35 0.14
CA ALA A 92 11.34 -12.62 1.19
C ALA A 92 10.47 -11.48 1.76
N ARG A 93 10.60 -11.25 3.06
CA ARG A 93 9.89 -10.21 3.81
C ARG A 93 10.86 -9.54 4.79
N PRO A 94 10.60 -8.28 5.19
CA PRO A 94 11.36 -7.66 6.26
C PRO A 94 11.25 -8.46 7.57
N ASP A 95 12.30 -8.43 8.38
CA ASP A 95 12.29 -9.06 9.71
C ASP A 95 11.18 -8.45 10.58
N GLY A 96 10.43 -9.31 11.25
CA GLY A 96 9.29 -8.92 12.10
C GLY A 96 7.97 -8.64 11.36
N TYR A 97 7.96 -8.50 10.03
CA TYR A 97 6.72 -8.29 9.27
C TYR A 97 5.99 -9.60 9.05
N GLN A 98 4.68 -9.70 9.26
CA GLN A 98 3.91 -10.90 8.90
C GLN A 98 3.91 -11.14 7.38
N ARG A 99 3.62 -12.37 6.95
CA ARG A 99 3.48 -12.69 5.52
C ARG A 99 2.39 -11.84 4.84
N THR A 100 1.34 -11.54 5.58
CA THR A 100 0.29 -10.60 5.18
C THR A 100 0.24 -9.48 6.20
N VAL A 101 0.38 -8.24 5.75
CA VAL A 101 0.25 -7.04 6.58
C VAL A 101 -0.91 -6.23 6.07
N THR A 102 -1.85 -5.89 6.95
CA THR A 102 -3.07 -5.17 6.59
C THR A 102 -3.10 -3.83 7.29
N TYR A 103 -3.39 -2.79 6.52
CA TYR A 103 -3.50 -1.41 6.97
C TYR A 103 -4.93 -0.91 6.70
N PRO A 104 -5.59 -0.30 7.70
CA PRO A 104 -6.78 0.47 7.43
C PRO A 104 -6.40 1.71 6.61
N LEU A 105 -7.07 1.92 5.49
CA LEU A 105 -7.01 3.19 4.76
C LEU A 105 -8.10 4.08 5.33
N TRP A 106 -7.72 5.24 5.86
CA TRP A 106 -8.67 6.19 6.42
C TRP A 106 -9.69 6.61 5.35
N GLY A 107 -10.98 6.56 5.70
CA GLY A 107 -12.13 6.97 4.89
C GLY A 107 -12.86 8.19 5.45
#